data_AF-A0A1F8RCH3-F1
#
_entry.id   AF-A0A1F8RCH3-F1
#
_cell.length_a   1.000
_cell.length_b   1.000
_cell.length_c   1.000
_cell.angle_alpha   90.00
_cell.angle_beta   90.00
_cell.angle_gamma   90.00
#
_symmetry.space_group_name_H-M   'P 1'
#
loop_
_entity.id
_entity.type
_entity.pdbx_description
1 polymer ?
#
loop_
_entity_poly.entity_id
_entity_poly.type
_entity_poly.pdbx_seq_one_letter_code
_entity_poly.pdbx_strand_id
1 'polypeptide(L)'
;MHANEFVDGTSGNLSARLGPDRILATPSGLAKGFLEPDQLIVVDLRGEVVSAAPGLRPTSEMLMHLEAYRRRPDVNAVVHAHPITSVALSIAGISLAECVIPEAIVVLGLVPTTPYSTPASEENQRAISEIIVGHDALILQYHGTLTVGRDVMEAYLRLETLEHTAKIVALSKLLGGGPPLPPEQVTKLLQARKELGFSRPGDEEEFCIACGVCHPLGKHSPRPGPAVWDDASVHAEERLVKEIAERVRRELQNSKFQNPNSKNP
;
A
#
# COMPACT_ATOMS: atom_id res chain seq x y z
N MET A 1 -7.96 13.31 -5.87
CA MET A 1 -7.14 12.17 -6.32
C MET A 1 -6.24 12.53 -7.50
N HIS A 2 -6.74 12.75 -8.71
CA HIS A 2 -5.90 13.09 -9.89
C HIS A 2 -5.05 14.36 -9.68
N ALA A 3 -5.65 15.45 -9.17
CA ALA A 3 -4.93 16.70 -8.88
C ALA A 3 -3.79 16.56 -7.86
N ASN A 4 -3.80 15.50 -7.05
CA ASN A 4 -2.77 15.20 -6.05
C ASN A 4 -1.86 14.03 -6.47
N GLU A 5 -1.95 13.58 -7.73
CA GLU A 5 -1.12 12.49 -8.28
C GLU A 5 -1.27 11.16 -7.54
N PHE A 6 -2.44 10.90 -6.94
CA PHE A 6 -2.73 9.61 -6.30
C PHE A 6 -3.18 8.54 -7.30
N VAL A 7 -3.52 8.94 -8.53
CA VAL A 7 -3.96 8.07 -9.62
C VAL A 7 -3.45 8.66 -10.93
N ASP A 8 -3.19 7.79 -11.90
CA ASP A 8 -2.73 8.12 -13.24
C ASP A 8 -3.75 7.64 -14.29
N GLY A 9 -3.97 8.44 -15.34
CA GLY A 9 -4.88 8.09 -16.43
C GLY A 9 -6.28 7.68 -15.94
N THR A 10 -6.61 6.40 -16.10
CA THR A 10 -7.92 5.81 -15.75
C THR A 10 -7.88 4.94 -14.49
N SER A 11 -6.73 4.91 -13.81
CA SER A 11 -6.46 4.08 -12.65
C SER A 11 -7.17 4.58 -11.39
N GLY A 12 -7.05 3.80 -10.31
CA GLY A 12 -7.80 3.96 -9.08
C GLY A 12 -9.31 3.80 -9.24
N ASN A 13 -10.00 3.69 -8.12
CA ASN A 13 -11.45 3.55 -8.09
C ASN A 13 -12.00 3.87 -6.70
N LEU A 14 -13.27 4.27 -6.66
CA LEU A 14 -13.97 4.60 -5.43
C LEU A 14 -15.31 3.88 -5.42
N SER A 15 -15.77 3.53 -4.23
CA SER A 15 -17.16 3.19 -4.02
C SER A 15 -17.67 3.72 -2.69
N ALA A 16 -18.99 3.87 -2.60
CA ALA A 16 -19.72 4.29 -1.41
C ALA A 16 -20.96 3.42 -1.22
N ARG A 17 -21.32 3.13 0.03
CA ARG A 17 -22.53 2.36 0.37
C ARG A 17 -23.78 3.15 -0.02
N LEU A 18 -24.73 2.45 -0.66
CA LEU A 18 -26.02 2.98 -1.10
C LEU A 18 -27.15 2.13 -0.51
N GLY A 19 -27.58 2.48 0.70
CA GLY A 19 -28.54 1.67 1.44
C GLY A 19 -27.92 0.39 2.04
N PRO A 20 -28.73 -0.62 2.38
CA PRO A 20 -28.25 -1.77 3.15
C PRO A 20 -27.43 -2.77 2.33
N ASP A 21 -27.71 -2.91 1.04
CA ASP A 21 -27.29 -4.05 0.21
C ASP A 21 -26.65 -3.66 -1.12
N ARG A 22 -26.41 -2.37 -1.36
CA ARG A 22 -25.83 -1.86 -2.60
C ARG A 22 -24.70 -0.87 -2.34
N ILE A 23 -23.89 -0.68 -3.36
CA ILE A 23 -22.83 0.31 -3.41
C ILE A 23 -22.89 1.07 -4.74
N LEU A 24 -22.52 2.33 -4.70
CA LEU A 24 -22.25 3.18 -5.85
C LEU A 24 -20.74 3.13 -6.12
N ALA A 25 -20.31 2.90 -7.35
CA ALA A 25 -18.91 2.75 -7.70
C ALA A 25 -18.54 3.44 -9.01
N THR A 26 -17.28 3.82 -9.13
CA THR A 26 -16.73 4.37 -10.36
C THR A 26 -16.63 3.31 -11.46
N PRO A 27 -16.89 3.66 -12.74
CA PRO A 27 -16.75 2.74 -13.86
C PRO A 27 -15.26 2.48 -14.18
N SER A 28 -15.02 1.35 -14.86
CA SER A 28 -13.71 1.01 -15.42
C SER A 28 -13.39 1.89 -16.63
N GLY A 29 -12.10 2.17 -16.84
CA GLY A 29 -11.59 2.81 -18.06
C GLY A 29 -11.88 4.30 -18.23
N LEU A 30 -12.53 4.97 -17.26
CA LEU A 30 -12.74 6.41 -17.28
C LEU A 30 -11.78 7.13 -16.33
N ALA A 31 -11.23 8.25 -16.79
CA ALA A 31 -10.39 9.12 -15.99
C ALA A 31 -11.24 9.82 -14.92
N LYS A 32 -10.86 9.69 -13.64
CA LYS A 32 -11.72 10.07 -12.51
C LYS A 32 -11.96 11.58 -12.42
N GLY A 33 -11.11 12.40 -13.03
CA GLY A 33 -11.29 13.85 -13.15
C GLY A 33 -12.39 14.29 -14.12
N PHE A 34 -12.90 13.38 -14.95
CA PHE A 34 -13.93 13.65 -15.98
C PHE A 34 -15.20 12.82 -15.78
N LEU A 35 -15.39 12.25 -14.58
CA LEU A 35 -16.57 11.47 -14.28
C LEU A 35 -17.77 12.39 -14.04
N GLU A 36 -18.86 12.11 -14.75
CA GLU A 36 -20.16 12.71 -14.52
C GLU A 36 -21.01 11.84 -13.59
N PRO A 37 -21.93 12.42 -12.79
CA PRO A 37 -22.74 11.67 -11.82
C PRO A 37 -23.55 10.51 -12.42
N ASP A 38 -24.02 10.63 -13.66
CA ASP A 38 -24.79 9.61 -14.38
C ASP A 38 -23.96 8.43 -14.90
N GLN A 39 -22.62 8.53 -14.80
CA GLN A 39 -21.69 7.46 -15.18
C GLN A 39 -21.34 6.53 -14.01
N LEU A 40 -21.82 6.84 -12.80
CA LEU A 40 -21.63 5.98 -11.64
C LEU A 40 -22.49 4.72 -11.74
N ILE A 41 -21.96 3.62 -11.23
CA ILE A 41 -22.55 2.29 -11.36
C ILE A 41 -23.04 1.82 -10.00
N VAL A 42 -24.27 1.30 -9.94
CA VAL A 42 -24.81 0.67 -8.75
C VAL A 42 -24.61 -0.84 -8.85
N VAL A 43 -23.98 -1.42 -7.83
CA VAL A 43 -23.70 -2.85 -7.71
C VAL A 43 -24.25 -3.34 -6.38
N ASP A 44 -24.82 -4.54 -6.34
CA ASP A 44 -25.23 -5.16 -5.07
C ASP A 44 -24.03 -5.78 -4.32
N LEU A 45 -24.20 -6.16 -3.05
CA LEU A 45 -23.12 -6.79 -2.28
C LEU A 45 -22.75 -8.22 -2.74
N ARG A 46 -23.46 -8.79 -3.71
CA ARG A 46 -23.09 -10.04 -4.40
C ARG A 46 -22.16 -9.79 -5.59
N GLY A 47 -22.11 -8.55 -6.08
CA GLY A 47 -21.31 -8.14 -7.23
C GLY A 47 -22.12 -8.01 -8.52
N GLU A 48 -23.44 -8.13 -8.44
CA GLU A 48 -24.33 -7.99 -9.59
C GLU A 48 -24.59 -6.52 -9.89
N VAL A 49 -24.52 -6.15 -11.16
CA VAL A 49 -24.78 -4.78 -11.61
C VAL A 49 -26.29 -4.51 -11.55
N VAL A 50 -26.69 -3.56 -10.72
CA VAL A 50 -28.09 -3.14 -10.54
C VAL A 50 -28.44 -2.01 -11.51
N SER A 51 -27.50 -1.09 -11.75
CA SER A 51 -27.71 0.04 -12.66
C SER A 51 -26.39 0.55 -13.23
N ALA A 52 -26.34 0.74 -14.55
CA ALA A 52 -25.21 1.33 -15.26
C ALA A 52 -25.70 1.97 -16.57
N ALA A 53 -25.08 3.07 -16.98
CA ALA A 53 -25.32 3.62 -18.32
C ALA A 53 -24.82 2.64 -19.42
N PRO A 54 -25.40 2.67 -20.63
CA PRO A 54 -25.01 1.76 -21.72
C PRO A 54 -23.51 1.79 -22.01
N GLY A 55 -22.90 0.60 -22.08
CA GLY A 55 -21.47 0.44 -22.37
C GLY A 55 -20.54 0.60 -21.17
N LEU A 56 -21.02 1.12 -20.03
CA LEU A 56 -20.22 1.22 -18.82
C LEU A 56 -20.20 -0.10 -18.03
N ARG A 57 -19.07 -0.38 -17.40
CA ARG A 57 -18.84 -1.56 -16.55
C ARG A 57 -18.22 -1.12 -15.23
N PRO A 58 -18.51 -1.81 -14.12
CA PRO A 58 -17.86 -1.52 -12.84
C PRO A 58 -16.34 -1.63 -12.96
N THR A 59 -15.62 -1.00 -12.04
CA THR A 59 -14.16 -1.19 -11.93
C THR A 59 -13.78 -2.67 -11.95
N SER A 60 -12.66 -2.99 -12.60
CA SER A 60 -12.10 -4.36 -12.63
C SER A 60 -11.73 -4.87 -11.23
N GLU A 61 -11.62 -3.98 -10.24
CA GLU A 61 -11.26 -4.31 -8.86
C GLU A 61 -12.45 -4.37 -7.90
N MET A 62 -13.65 -4.53 -8.45
CA MET A 62 -14.88 -4.57 -7.67
C MET A 62 -14.84 -5.63 -6.55
N LEU A 63 -14.20 -6.78 -6.78
CA LEU A 63 -14.09 -7.85 -5.78
C LEU A 63 -13.39 -7.36 -4.49
N MET A 64 -12.37 -6.52 -4.60
CA MET A 64 -11.65 -5.95 -3.46
C MET A 64 -12.54 -5.00 -2.66
N HIS A 65 -13.34 -4.16 -3.34
CA HIS A 65 -14.30 -3.28 -2.68
C HIS A 65 -15.39 -4.08 -1.95
N LEU A 66 -15.98 -5.06 -2.63
CA LEU A 66 -17.02 -5.91 -2.04
C LEU A 66 -16.51 -6.66 -0.80
N GLU A 67 -15.27 -7.14 -0.85
CA GLU A 67 -14.65 -7.80 0.30
C GLU A 67 -14.52 -6.87 1.50
N ALA A 68 -14.05 -5.64 1.30
CA ALA A 68 -14.00 -4.65 2.37
C ALA A 68 -15.39 -4.43 3.00
N TYR A 69 -16.45 -4.25 2.21
CA TYR A 69 -17.81 -4.09 2.74
C TYR A 69 -18.36 -5.32 3.47
N ARG A 70 -18.00 -6.54 3.03
CA ARG A 70 -18.45 -7.79 3.64
C ARG A 70 -17.75 -8.04 4.97
N ARG A 71 -16.45 -7.80 5.03
CA ARG A 71 -15.61 -7.99 6.22
C ARG A 71 -15.79 -6.88 7.25
N ARG A 72 -16.22 -5.68 6.81
CA ARG A 72 -16.38 -4.50 7.65
C ARG A 72 -17.74 -3.82 7.44
N PRO A 73 -18.78 -4.22 8.21
CA PRO A 73 -20.10 -3.59 8.17
C PRO A 73 -20.09 -2.10 8.54
N ASP A 74 -19.09 -1.64 9.28
CA ASP A 74 -18.88 -0.22 9.64
C ASP A 74 -18.35 0.64 8.48
N VAL A 75 -17.84 0.01 7.42
CA VAL A 75 -17.33 0.70 6.24
C VAL A 75 -18.47 1.10 5.32
N ASN A 76 -18.45 2.37 4.92
CA ASN A 76 -19.41 2.98 3.98
C ASN A 76 -18.74 3.60 2.76
N ALA A 77 -17.42 3.66 2.72
CA ALA A 77 -16.69 4.03 1.51
C ALA A 77 -15.34 3.33 1.44
N VAL A 78 -14.91 3.06 0.22
CA VAL A 78 -13.63 2.44 -0.10
C VAL A 78 -12.99 3.24 -1.21
N VAL A 79 -11.71 3.57 -1.03
CA VAL A 79 -10.89 4.27 -2.01
C VAL A 79 -9.64 3.44 -2.29
N HIS A 80 -9.49 3.07 -3.56
CA HIS A 80 -8.28 2.45 -4.08
C HIS A 80 -7.54 3.43 -4.98
N ALA A 81 -6.22 3.52 -4.79
CA ALA A 81 -5.36 4.48 -5.47
C ALA A 81 -3.93 3.95 -5.63
N HIS A 82 -3.13 4.64 -6.44
CA HIS A 82 -1.74 4.33 -6.76
C HIS A 82 -0.78 5.48 -6.40
N PRO A 83 -0.78 5.98 -5.15
CA PRO A 83 0.05 7.11 -4.77
C PRO A 83 1.55 6.74 -4.81
N ILE A 84 2.33 7.62 -5.44
CA ILE A 84 3.70 7.34 -5.90
C ILE A 84 4.62 6.86 -4.77
N THR A 85 4.65 7.56 -3.65
CA THR A 85 5.63 7.26 -2.59
C THR A 85 5.27 5.98 -1.87
N SER A 86 3.99 5.78 -1.56
CA SER A 86 3.52 4.56 -0.92
C SER A 86 3.84 3.32 -1.77
N VAL A 87 3.60 3.40 -3.09
CA VAL A 87 3.96 2.32 -4.02
C VAL A 87 5.47 2.12 -4.08
N ALA A 88 6.26 3.19 -4.16
CA ALA A 88 7.72 3.11 -4.20
C ALA A 88 8.31 2.45 -2.95
N LEU A 89 7.79 2.78 -1.76
CA LEU A 89 8.21 2.13 -0.51
C LEU A 89 7.87 0.64 -0.50
N SER A 90 6.69 0.26 -1.02
CA SER A 90 6.33 -1.16 -1.15
C SER A 90 7.32 -1.93 -2.02
N ILE A 91 7.76 -1.33 -3.13
CA ILE A 91 8.76 -1.91 -4.05
C ILE A 91 10.12 -2.03 -3.37
N ALA A 92 10.49 -1.02 -2.58
CA ALA A 92 11.75 -0.98 -1.84
C ALA A 92 11.77 -1.89 -0.60
N GLY A 93 10.67 -2.57 -0.26
CA GLY A 93 10.57 -3.39 0.94
C GLY A 93 10.58 -2.57 2.25
N ILE A 94 10.24 -1.28 2.18
CA ILE A 94 10.19 -0.40 3.35
C ILE A 94 8.76 -0.37 3.89
N SER A 95 8.60 -0.84 5.13
CA SER A 95 7.29 -0.91 5.79
C SER A 95 6.80 0.46 6.27
N LEU A 96 5.50 0.70 6.15
CA LEU A 96 4.78 1.82 6.78
C LEU A 96 4.14 1.45 8.13
N ALA A 97 4.35 0.23 8.61
CA ALA A 97 3.86 -0.20 9.92
C ALA A 97 4.76 0.27 11.09
N GLU A 98 5.86 0.98 10.83
CA GLU A 98 6.68 1.56 11.90
C GLU A 98 5.94 2.74 12.58
N CYS A 99 5.94 2.77 13.92
CA CYS A 99 5.37 3.89 14.68
C CYS A 99 6.25 5.13 14.64
N VAL A 100 6.26 5.84 13.52
CA VAL A 100 7.13 7.00 13.29
C VAL A 100 6.42 8.34 13.39
N ILE A 101 5.12 8.41 13.08
CA ILE A 101 4.36 9.66 12.95
C ILE A 101 3.10 9.59 13.81
N PRO A 102 2.87 10.54 14.74
CA PRO A 102 1.69 10.55 15.59
C PRO A 102 0.36 10.54 14.84
N GLU A 103 0.25 11.34 13.79
CA GLU A 103 -0.95 11.48 12.98
C GLU A 103 -1.32 10.16 12.28
N ALA A 104 -0.33 9.43 11.77
CA ALA A 104 -0.54 8.12 11.16
C ALA A 104 -1.09 7.11 12.19
N ILE A 105 -0.50 7.05 13.39
CA ILE A 105 -0.93 6.16 14.47
C ILE A 105 -2.38 6.46 14.87
N VAL A 106 -2.74 7.73 15.02
CA VAL A 106 -4.09 8.12 15.46
C VAL A 106 -5.13 7.90 14.36
N VAL A 107 -4.86 8.34 13.14
CA VAL A 107 -5.84 8.38 12.04
C VAL A 107 -5.94 7.06 11.27
N LEU A 108 -4.80 6.44 10.99
CA LEU A 108 -4.73 5.20 10.18
C LEU A 108 -4.66 3.97 11.08
N GLY A 109 -3.89 4.06 12.16
CA GLY A 109 -3.46 2.88 12.92
C GLY A 109 -2.18 2.33 12.31
N LEU A 110 -1.94 1.03 12.47
CA LEU A 110 -0.92 0.36 11.68
C LEU A 110 -1.35 0.28 10.22
N VAL A 111 -0.38 0.32 9.32
CA VAL A 111 -0.61 0.18 7.88
C VAL A 111 0.19 -1.01 7.36
N PRO A 112 -0.43 -2.20 7.28
CA PRO A 112 0.23 -3.38 6.79
C PRO A 112 0.35 -3.36 5.26
N THR A 113 1.36 -4.06 4.77
CA THR A 113 1.51 -4.39 3.35
C THR A 113 1.00 -5.79 3.10
N THR A 114 0.07 -5.96 2.16
CA THR A 114 -0.45 -7.28 1.76
C THR A 114 0.64 -8.10 1.07
N PRO A 115 0.50 -9.44 1.01
CA PRO A 115 1.23 -10.21 0.00
C PRO A 115 0.95 -9.67 -1.41
N TYR A 116 1.88 -9.90 -2.35
CA TYR A 116 1.60 -9.62 -3.75
C TYR A 116 0.41 -10.46 -4.21
N SER A 117 -0.43 -9.86 -5.05
CA SER A 117 -1.54 -10.52 -5.70
C SER A 117 -1.85 -9.83 -7.01
N THR A 118 -2.27 -10.59 -8.00
CA THR A 118 -2.60 -10.04 -9.32
C THR A 118 -3.80 -9.08 -9.22
N PRO A 119 -3.70 -7.82 -9.68
CA PRO A 119 -4.84 -6.89 -9.70
C PRO A 119 -6.07 -7.46 -10.42
N ALA A 120 -7.26 -7.04 -10.03
CA ALA A 120 -8.53 -7.50 -10.62
C ALA A 120 -8.75 -9.03 -10.59
N SER A 121 -8.19 -9.72 -9.59
CA SER A 121 -8.32 -11.17 -9.43
C SER A 121 -8.90 -11.55 -8.06
N GLU A 122 -9.35 -12.80 -7.92
CA GLU A 122 -9.72 -13.36 -6.62
C GLU A 122 -8.54 -13.47 -5.65
N GLU A 123 -7.30 -13.52 -6.16
CA GLU A 123 -6.10 -13.51 -5.31
C GLU A 123 -6.02 -12.19 -4.55
N ASN A 124 -6.30 -11.06 -5.21
CA ASN A 124 -6.33 -9.73 -4.59
C ASN A 124 -7.43 -9.61 -3.54
N GLN A 125 -8.60 -10.19 -3.82
CA GLN A 125 -9.68 -10.30 -2.83
C GLN A 125 -9.22 -11.08 -1.58
N ARG A 126 -8.60 -12.26 -1.77
CA ARG A 126 -8.12 -13.11 -0.66
C ARG A 126 -7.00 -12.42 0.13
N ALA A 127 -6.11 -11.71 -0.54
CA ALA A 127 -4.97 -11.03 0.07
C ALA A 127 -5.39 -9.98 1.11
N ILE A 128 -6.55 -9.32 0.93
CA ILE A 128 -7.04 -8.31 1.88
C ILE A 128 -8.01 -8.86 2.93
N SER A 129 -8.65 -10.02 2.70
CA SER A 129 -9.86 -10.46 3.43
C SER A 129 -9.71 -10.49 4.95
N GLU A 130 -8.63 -11.08 5.46
CA GLU A 130 -8.38 -11.13 6.90
C GLU A 130 -7.77 -9.82 7.42
N ILE A 131 -6.93 -9.16 6.62
CA ILE A 131 -6.18 -7.97 7.04
C ILE A 131 -7.14 -6.78 7.22
N ILE A 132 -8.09 -6.57 6.32
CA ILE A 132 -9.00 -5.42 6.33
C ILE A 132 -9.93 -5.39 7.57
N VAL A 133 -10.06 -6.50 8.29
CA VAL A 133 -10.86 -6.57 9.53
C VAL A 133 -10.31 -5.63 10.61
N GLY A 134 -8.98 -5.54 10.74
CA GLY A 134 -8.30 -4.75 11.76
C GLY A 134 -7.81 -3.37 11.29
N HIS A 135 -7.94 -3.05 10.00
CA HIS A 135 -7.18 -1.96 9.39
C HIS A 135 -8.05 -1.00 8.59
N ASP A 136 -7.70 0.29 8.61
CA ASP A 136 -8.40 1.31 7.82
C ASP A 136 -7.63 1.75 6.56
N ALA A 137 -6.36 1.36 6.47
CA ALA A 137 -5.48 1.61 5.34
C ALA A 137 -4.54 0.43 5.13
N LEU A 138 -4.37 0.03 3.87
CA LEU A 138 -3.49 -1.06 3.44
C LEU A 138 -2.57 -0.58 2.31
N ILE A 139 -1.32 -1.07 2.32
CA ILE A 139 -0.47 -1.07 1.13
C ILE A 139 -0.68 -2.39 0.38
N LEU A 140 -0.94 -2.31 -0.92
CA LEU A 140 -0.99 -3.46 -1.81
C LEU A 140 0.37 -3.61 -2.49
N GLN A 141 1.11 -4.67 -2.15
CA GLN A 141 2.49 -4.90 -2.60
C GLN A 141 2.63 -4.83 -4.13
N TYR A 142 3.54 -3.98 -4.64
CA TYR A 142 3.75 -3.67 -6.07
C TYR A 142 2.57 -3.04 -6.81
N HIS A 143 1.52 -2.61 -6.12
CA HIS A 143 0.28 -2.21 -6.76
C HIS A 143 -0.19 -0.81 -6.35
N GLY A 144 -0.51 -0.61 -5.07
CA GLY A 144 -1.29 0.55 -4.68
C GLY A 144 -1.65 0.59 -3.22
N THR A 145 -2.77 1.23 -2.92
CA THR A 145 -3.29 1.39 -1.57
C THR A 145 -4.79 1.14 -1.55
N LEU A 146 -5.30 0.67 -0.41
CA LEU A 146 -6.73 0.56 -0.15
C LEU A 146 -7.03 1.27 1.16
N THR A 147 -7.97 2.20 1.15
CA THR A 147 -8.40 2.92 2.36
C THR A 147 -9.91 2.86 2.49
N VAL A 148 -10.40 2.78 3.72
CA VAL A 148 -11.83 2.64 4.02
C VAL A 148 -12.28 3.71 5.01
N GLY A 149 -13.58 4.06 5.00
CA GLY A 149 -14.13 5.11 5.86
C GLY A 149 -15.64 5.01 6.08
N ARG A 150 -16.15 5.80 7.03
CA ARG A 150 -17.59 5.97 7.30
C ARG A 150 -18.28 6.81 6.24
N ASP A 151 -17.51 7.52 5.44
CA ASP A 151 -17.91 8.21 4.22
C ASP A 151 -16.71 8.33 3.26
N VAL A 152 -16.98 8.82 2.05
CA VAL A 152 -15.97 8.97 0.99
C VAL A 152 -14.86 9.94 1.39
N MET A 153 -15.18 10.98 2.17
CA MET A 153 -14.21 11.98 2.59
C MET A 153 -13.24 11.39 3.62
N GLU A 154 -13.72 10.61 4.59
CA GLU A 154 -12.85 9.94 5.55
C GLU A 154 -11.92 8.93 4.85
N ALA A 155 -12.44 8.12 3.93
CA ALA A 155 -11.60 7.20 3.16
C ALA A 155 -10.53 7.96 2.33
N TYR A 156 -10.93 9.05 1.67
CA TYR A 156 -10.00 9.90 0.91
C TYR A 156 -8.94 10.58 1.80
N LEU A 157 -9.32 11.11 2.97
CA LEU A 157 -8.38 11.75 3.90
C LEU A 157 -7.40 10.75 4.50
N ARG A 158 -7.81 9.49 4.69
CA ARG A 158 -6.89 8.40 5.06
C ARG A 158 -5.87 8.13 3.96
N LEU A 159 -6.29 8.10 2.69
CA LEU A 159 -5.36 8.00 1.56
C LEU A 159 -4.35 9.15 1.54
N GLU A 160 -4.82 10.38 1.76
CA GLU A 160 -3.95 11.56 1.79
C GLU A 160 -2.94 11.50 2.95
N THR A 161 -3.41 11.10 4.15
CA THR A 161 -2.57 10.90 5.34
C THR A 161 -1.54 9.79 5.11
N LEU A 162 -1.93 8.71 4.45
CA LEU A 162 -1.07 7.58 4.11
C LEU A 162 0.08 8.02 3.19
N GLU A 163 -0.24 8.70 2.09
CA GLU A 163 0.80 9.16 1.16
C GLU A 163 1.70 10.24 1.77
N HIS A 164 1.14 11.13 2.60
CA HIS A 164 1.94 12.10 3.35
C HIS A 164 2.92 11.40 4.31
N THR A 165 2.46 10.37 5.01
CA THR A 165 3.28 9.53 5.89
C THR A 165 4.40 8.83 5.09
N ALA A 166 4.07 8.28 3.92
CA ALA A 166 5.04 7.66 3.03
C ALA A 166 6.14 8.63 2.59
N LYS A 167 5.79 9.87 2.23
CA LYS A 167 6.75 10.94 1.89
C LYS A 167 7.71 11.24 3.03
N ILE A 168 7.21 11.36 4.26
CA ILE A 168 8.05 11.60 5.43
C ILE A 168 8.98 10.41 5.70
N VAL A 169 8.47 9.17 5.62
CA VAL A 169 9.29 7.96 5.80
C VAL A 169 10.39 7.88 4.75
N ALA A 170 10.06 8.07 3.48
CA ALA A 170 11.02 8.05 2.39
C ALA A 170 12.14 9.10 2.60
N LEU A 171 11.76 10.35 2.89
CA LEU A 171 12.71 11.41 3.17
C LEU A 171 13.54 11.14 4.43
N SER A 172 12.93 10.60 5.49
CA SER A 172 13.65 10.20 6.71
C SER A 172 14.72 9.18 6.40
N LYS A 173 14.42 8.11 5.64
CA LYS A 173 15.41 7.10 5.26
C LYS A 173 16.54 7.69 4.41
N LEU A 174 16.24 8.62 3.50
CA LEU A 174 17.27 9.35 2.73
C LEU A 174 18.20 10.20 3.60
N LEU A 175 17.71 10.74 4.72
CA LEU A 175 18.49 11.52 5.69
C LEU A 175 19.29 10.65 6.67
N GLY A 176 19.29 9.33 6.51
CA GLY A 176 19.96 8.38 7.39
C GLY A 176 19.05 7.71 8.43
N GLY A 177 17.74 7.98 8.38
CA GLY A 177 16.73 7.44 9.26
C GLY A 177 16.67 8.11 10.64
N GLY A 178 15.84 7.55 11.51
CA GLY A 178 15.68 7.96 12.90
C GLY A 178 15.01 6.84 13.69
N PRO A 179 15.11 6.87 15.04
CA PRO A 179 14.39 5.90 15.86
C PRO A 179 12.88 6.11 15.72
N PRO A 180 12.06 5.04 15.86
CA PRO A 180 10.62 5.19 15.98
C PRO A 180 10.24 5.93 17.26
N LEU A 181 8.97 6.32 17.39
CA LEU A 181 8.45 6.93 18.61
C LEU A 181 8.65 5.99 19.81
N PRO A 182 9.04 6.53 20.98
CA PRO A 182 9.13 5.74 22.20
C PRO A 182 7.79 5.08 22.56
N PRO A 183 7.78 3.84 23.07
CA PRO A 183 6.54 3.12 23.38
C PRO A 183 5.58 3.87 24.30
N GLU A 184 6.10 4.67 25.24
CA GLU A 184 5.24 5.47 26.13
C GLU A 184 4.49 6.59 25.39
N GLN A 185 5.04 7.12 24.30
CA GLN A 185 4.34 8.12 23.48
C GLN A 185 3.30 7.44 22.59
N VAL A 186 3.64 6.28 22.00
CA VAL A 186 2.67 5.48 21.23
C VAL A 186 1.48 5.10 22.11
N THR A 187 1.70 4.73 23.38
CA THR A 187 0.62 4.45 24.33
C THR A 187 -0.38 5.60 24.48
N LYS A 188 0.12 6.85 24.58
CA LYS A 188 -0.76 8.04 24.66
C LYS A 188 -1.55 8.24 23.37
N LEU A 189 -0.93 7.99 22.22
CA LEU A 189 -1.57 8.11 20.93
C LEU A 189 -2.66 7.04 20.74
N LEU A 190 -2.45 5.82 21.25
CA LEU A 190 -3.47 4.77 21.26
C LEU A 190 -4.66 5.14 22.15
N GLN A 191 -4.44 5.83 23.28
CA GLN A 191 -5.53 6.38 24.09
C GLN A 191 -6.33 7.42 23.31
N ALA A 192 -5.66 8.37 22.65
CA ALA A 192 -6.32 9.36 21.81
C ALA A 192 -7.10 8.71 20.64
N ARG A 193 -6.52 7.71 19.98
CA ARG A 193 -7.17 6.91 18.92
C ARG A 193 -8.46 6.27 19.42
N LYS A 194 -8.45 5.73 20.66
CA LYS A 194 -9.61 5.12 21.30
C LYS A 194 -10.70 6.15 21.60
N GLU A 195 -10.33 7.30 22.15
CA GLU A 195 -11.27 8.41 22.43
C GLU A 195 -11.95 8.95 21.16
N LEU A 196 -11.22 8.95 20.04
CA LEU A 196 -11.75 9.35 18.72
C LEU A 196 -12.58 8.26 18.02
N GLY A 197 -12.69 7.05 18.60
CA GLY A 197 -13.43 5.94 18.01
C GLY A 197 -12.74 5.28 16.82
N PHE A 198 -11.43 5.44 16.69
CA PHE A 198 -10.62 4.87 15.60
C PHE A 198 -9.98 3.53 15.95
N SER A 199 -10.14 3.04 17.18
CA SER A 199 -9.63 1.71 17.54
C SER A 199 -10.23 0.61 16.69
N ARG A 200 -9.42 -0.42 16.40
CA ARG A 200 -9.81 -1.61 15.66
C ARG A 200 -9.51 -2.89 16.44
N PRO A 201 -10.22 -3.99 16.13
CA PRO A 201 -9.86 -5.29 16.68
C PRO A 201 -8.41 -5.64 16.33
N GLY A 202 -7.62 -6.05 17.32
CA GLY A 202 -6.21 -6.41 17.13
C GLY A 202 -5.20 -5.28 17.40
N ASP A 203 -5.63 -4.00 17.45
CA ASP A 203 -4.74 -2.85 17.63
C ASP A 203 -3.73 -3.06 18.79
N GLU A 204 -4.20 -3.44 19.98
CA GLU A 204 -3.31 -3.59 21.16
C GLU A 204 -2.18 -4.62 20.92
N GLU A 205 -2.50 -5.76 20.32
CA GLU A 205 -1.52 -6.83 20.05
C GLU A 205 -0.55 -6.42 18.93
N GLU A 206 -1.08 -5.86 17.84
CA GLU A 206 -0.26 -5.50 16.69
C GLU A 206 0.68 -4.32 17.00
N PHE A 207 0.22 -3.30 17.73
CA PHE A 207 1.08 -2.21 18.19
C PHE A 207 2.10 -2.66 19.23
N CYS A 208 1.80 -3.68 20.04
CA CYS A 208 2.79 -4.31 20.91
C CYS A 208 3.91 -4.94 20.08
N ILE A 209 3.55 -5.68 19.04
CA ILE A 209 4.51 -6.39 18.17
C ILE A 209 5.33 -5.40 17.34
N ALA A 210 4.69 -4.39 16.75
CA ALA A 210 5.33 -3.46 15.83
C ALA A 210 6.14 -2.37 16.55
N CYS A 211 5.67 -1.93 17.73
CA CYS A 211 6.17 -0.70 18.37
C CYS A 211 6.60 -0.91 19.84
N GLY A 212 6.56 -2.15 20.34
CA GLY A 212 6.99 -2.48 21.70
C GLY A 212 6.05 -1.98 22.80
N VAL A 213 4.84 -1.54 22.45
CA VAL A 213 3.82 -1.08 23.40
C VAL A 213 3.19 -2.27 24.10
N CYS A 214 3.79 -2.71 25.20
CA CYS A 214 3.28 -3.87 25.94
C CYS A 214 1.98 -3.52 26.68
N HIS A 215 0.93 -4.28 26.41
CA HIS A 215 -0.35 -4.24 27.13
C HIS A 215 -0.34 -5.20 28.35
N PRO A 216 -1.31 -5.12 29.29
CA PRO A 216 -1.31 -5.91 30.54
C PRO A 216 -1.24 -7.44 30.35
N LEU A 217 -1.61 -7.97 29.19
CA LEU A 217 -1.63 -9.40 28.89
C LEU A 217 -0.26 -10.01 28.50
N GLY A 218 0.84 -9.26 28.57
CA GLY A 218 2.21 -9.81 28.47
C GLY A 218 3.05 -9.28 27.30
N LYS A 219 4.36 -9.55 27.38
CA LYS A 219 5.36 -9.18 26.36
C LYS A 219 5.26 -10.13 25.17
N HIS A 220 4.90 -9.61 24.00
CA HIS A 220 4.98 -10.36 22.74
C HIS A 220 6.37 -10.20 22.12
N SER A 221 6.91 -11.26 21.54
CA SER A 221 8.13 -11.18 20.74
C SER A 221 7.83 -10.37 19.48
N PRO A 222 8.69 -9.40 19.08
CA PRO A 222 8.50 -8.71 17.81
C PRO A 222 8.47 -9.72 16.68
N ARG A 223 7.53 -9.56 15.73
CA ARG A 223 7.56 -10.33 14.49
C ARG A 223 8.88 -9.98 13.79
N PRO A 224 9.62 -10.96 13.26
CA PRO A 224 10.63 -10.62 12.26
C PRO A 224 9.93 -9.83 11.16
N GLY A 225 10.58 -8.78 10.65
CA GLY A 225 10.08 -8.02 9.51
C GLY A 225 9.77 -8.96 8.33
N PRO A 226 9.12 -8.45 7.26
CA PRO A 226 8.94 -9.24 6.04
C PRO A 226 10.26 -9.90 5.68
N ALA A 227 10.22 -11.18 5.28
CA ALA A 227 11.40 -11.95 4.97
C ALA A 227 12.34 -11.09 4.14
N VAL A 228 13.47 -10.71 4.73
CA VAL A 228 14.58 -10.13 3.99
C VAL A 228 14.88 -11.19 2.94
N TRP A 229 14.66 -10.85 1.67
CA TRP A 229 15.11 -11.68 0.57
C TRP A 229 16.59 -11.96 0.86
N ASP A 230 16.89 -13.25 1.05
CA ASP A 230 18.14 -13.73 1.62
C ASP A 230 19.34 -12.93 1.09
N ASP A 231 20.06 -12.26 1.99
CA ASP A 231 21.22 -11.41 1.69
C ASP A 231 22.30 -12.16 0.89
N ALA A 232 22.24 -13.50 0.92
CA ALA A 232 23.04 -14.39 0.08
C ALA A 232 22.83 -14.17 -1.43
N SER A 233 21.63 -13.83 -1.92
CA SER A 233 21.40 -13.63 -3.37
C SER A 233 21.98 -12.33 -3.87
N VAL A 234 21.89 -11.26 -3.07
CA VAL A 234 22.48 -9.94 -3.38
C VAL A 234 24.02 -10.04 -3.38
N HIS A 235 24.60 -10.73 -2.40
CA HIS A 235 26.04 -10.98 -2.34
C HIS A 235 26.54 -11.95 -3.43
N ALA A 236 25.67 -12.85 -3.92
CA ALA A 236 25.99 -13.74 -5.03
C ALA A 236 25.97 -13.01 -6.38
N GLU A 237 25.00 -12.12 -6.60
CA GLU A 237 24.95 -11.26 -7.80
C GLU A 237 26.12 -10.28 -7.84
N GLU A 238 26.48 -9.63 -6.73
CA GLU A 238 27.65 -8.75 -6.68
C GLU A 238 28.97 -9.49 -6.95
N ARG A 239 29.11 -10.73 -6.46
CA ARG A 239 30.27 -11.58 -6.78
C ARG A 239 30.30 -11.96 -8.25
N LEU A 240 29.16 -12.37 -8.81
CA LEU A 240 29.07 -12.78 -10.21
C LEU A 240 29.37 -11.60 -11.16
N VAL A 241 28.87 -10.40 -10.84
CA VAL A 241 29.16 -9.17 -11.61
C VAL A 241 30.65 -8.83 -11.56
N LYS A 242 31.31 -8.94 -10.38
CA LYS A 242 32.76 -8.74 -10.27
C LYS A 242 33.55 -9.78 -11.07
N GLU A 243 33.16 -11.05 -10.99
CA GLU A 243 33.86 -12.14 -11.66
C GLU A 243 33.74 -12.03 -13.20
N ILE A 244 32.55 -11.67 -13.70
CA ILE A 244 32.33 -11.37 -15.13
C ILE A 244 33.15 -10.15 -15.55
N ALA A 245 33.15 -9.06 -14.79
CA ALA A 245 33.91 -7.85 -15.13
C ALA A 245 35.42 -8.10 -15.16
N GLU A 246 35.96 -8.89 -14.24
CA GLU A 246 37.38 -9.29 -14.22
C GLU A 246 37.74 -10.22 -15.38
N ARG A 247 36.83 -11.13 -15.75
CA ARG A 247 37.01 -12.03 -16.90
C ARG A 247 37.01 -11.23 -18.20
N VAL A 248 36.06 -10.31 -18.38
CA VAL A 248 36.02 -9.41 -19.54
C VAL A 248 37.28 -8.55 -19.62
N ARG A 249 37.77 -8.00 -18.50
CA ARG A 249 39.05 -7.26 -18.48
C ARG A 249 40.24 -8.12 -18.90
N ARG A 250 40.34 -9.35 -18.40
CA ARG A 250 41.41 -10.28 -18.78
C ARG A 250 41.35 -10.65 -20.25
N GLU A 251 40.16 -10.90 -20.79
CA GLU A 251 39.99 -11.21 -22.21
C GLU A 251 40.30 -10.00 -23.11
N LEU A 252 39.96 -8.78 -22.69
CA LEU A 252 40.32 -7.54 -23.39
C LEU A 252 41.83 -7.22 -23.32
N GLN A 253 42.52 -7.60 -22.23
CA GLN A 253 43.97 -7.43 -22.10
C GLN A 253 44.76 -8.50 -22.87
N ASN A 254 44.21 -9.72 -23.00
CA ASN A 254 44.80 -10.81 -23.77
C ASN A 254 44.48 -10.72 -25.28
N SER A 255 43.37 -10.08 -25.63
CA SER A 255 43.03 -9.69 -27.00
C SER A 255 43.78 -8.42 -27.38
N LYS A 256 45.04 -8.59 -27.82
CA LYS A 256 45.72 -7.56 -28.62
C LYS A 256 44.89 -7.27 -29.88
N PHE A 257 44.00 -6.30 -29.79
CA PHE A 257 43.59 -5.56 -30.98
C PHE A 257 44.83 -4.82 -31.49
N GLN A 258 45.52 -5.42 -32.46
CA GLN A 258 46.43 -4.70 -33.33
C GLN A 258 45.61 -3.65 -34.08
N ASN A 259 45.90 -2.37 -33.81
CA ASN A 259 45.40 -1.26 -34.61
C ASN A 259 46.07 -1.31 -36.00
N PRO A 260 45.36 -1.51 -37.13
CA PRO A 260 45.98 -1.63 -38.45
C PRO A 260 46.38 -0.29 -39.09
N ASN A 261 46.23 0.86 -38.42
CA ASN A 261 46.34 2.18 -39.05
C ASN A 261 47.49 3.09 -38.60
N SER A 262 48.55 2.58 -37.95
CA SER A 262 49.76 3.39 -37.75
C SER A 262 50.78 3.14 -38.88
N LYS A 263 50.60 3.83 -40.01
CA LYS A 263 51.70 4.06 -40.97
C LYS A 263 52.58 5.21 -40.44
N ASN A 264 53.88 4.94 -40.35
CA ASN A 264 54.99 5.86 -40.05
C ASN A 264 55.07 7.06 -41.02
N PRO A 265 55.64 8.21 -40.59
CA PRO A 265 56.54 8.97 -41.44
C PRO A 265 57.93 8.32 -41.54
#